data_AF-A0A101GFA3-F1
#
_entry.id   AF-A0A101GFA3-F1
#
_cell.length_a   1.000
_cell.length_b   1.000
_cell.length_c   1.000
_cell.angle_alpha   90.00
_cell.angle_beta   90.00
_cell.angle_gamma   90.00
#
_symmetry.space_group_name_H-M   'P 1'
#
loop_
_entity.id
_entity.type
_entity.pdbx_description
1 polymer ?
#
loop_
_entity_poly.entity_id
_entity_poly.type
_entity_poly.pdbx_seq_one_letter_code
_entity_poly.pdbx_strand_id
1 'polypeptide(L)'
;MRPGISDAISLVSMIAGGATKNLFVMIFRFLPSRKARLLPKLYVDGSGFNRPGDLERTNTGVIDLEMSTSRSTLGLEAEILWPLEKMETKDSFWSVSCDPVRKRHCFFLPENKEITEIQKMKFVAHAWLAEKVHHLFSAVVAECPDELPEKVFRKTLWPVLSVSRVWFADALFIKNSPEQGGNDIKARLAFLDETFPSGVIEGSISDFLEAALILAEGRVFCDIKRPCSGKMAEIVEAFLKVDPFDPSFAALKLLNNGLLAVWSPYRVDIEHNDELGMEVWKVF
;
A
#
# COMPACT_ATOMS: atom_id res chain seq x y z
N MET A 1 6.01 30.96 1.47
CA MET A 1 6.09 30.02 2.61
C MET A 1 4.89 29.09 2.53
N ARG A 2 5.05 27.85 2.08
CA ARG A 2 3.96 26.87 1.98
C ARG A 2 3.92 26.06 3.28
N PRO A 3 2.74 25.79 3.88
CA PRO A 3 2.67 25.04 5.12
C PRO A 3 3.01 23.56 4.85
N GLY A 4 3.95 23.02 5.63
CA GLY A 4 4.29 21.61 5.64
C GLY A 4 3.11 20.75 6.10
N ILE A 5 2.99 19.57 5.51
CA ILE A 5 1.93 18.61 5.78
C ILE A 5 2.10 18.03 7.20
N SER A 6 1.06 18.22 8.02
CA SER A 6 0.94 17.70 9.39
C SER A 6 0.76 16.17 9.41
N ASP A 7 1.60 15.49 10.19
CA ASP A 7 1.49 14.09 10.56
C ASP A 7 0.56 13.94 11.77
N ALA A 8 -0.55 13.22 11.62
CA ALA A 8 -1.32 12.70 12.76
C ALA A 8 -0.98 11.21 12.91
N ILE A 9 -0.41 10.82 14.05
CA ILE A 9 -0.08 9.42 14.40
C ILE A 9 -0.53 9.11 15.82
N SER A 10 -1.41 8.12 15.97
CA SER A 10 -1.70 7.50 17.27
C SER A 10 -0.68 6.38 17.53
N LEU A 11 0.02 6.46 18.65
CA LEU A 11 0.98 5.46 19.14
C LEU A 11 0.29 4.63 20.23
N VAL A 12 0.37 3.31 20.16
CA VAL A 12 0.10 2.46 21.33
C VAL A 12 1.45 2.02 21.89
N SER A 13 1.90 2.66 22.97
CA SER A 13 3.02 2.15 23.76
C SER A 13 2.47 1.07 24.70
N MET A 14 2.85 -0.18 24.53
CA MET A 14 2.70 -1.16 25.62
C MET A 14 3.95 -1.05 26.50
N ILE A 15 3.78 -0.45 27.68
CA ILE A 15 4.80 -0.47 28.74
C ILE A 15 4.66 -1.84 29.42
N ALA A 16 5.46 -2.81 29.01
CA ALA A 16 5.68 -4.02 29.80
C ALA A 16 6.80 -3.72 30.82
N GLY A 17 6.56 -4.03 32.09
CA GLY A 17 7.46 -3.70 33.18
C GLY A 17 8.70 -4.59 33.20
N GLY A 18 9.88 -3.97 33.09
CA GLY A 18 11.18 -4.57 33.42
C GLY A 18 12.13 -4.71 32.23
N ALA A 19 13.23 -3.95 32.23
CA ALA A 19 14.26 -3.83 31.17
C ALA A 19 13.72 -3.26 29.84
N THR A 20 13.84 -1.94 29.71
CA THR A 20 13.33 -1.12 28.61
C THR A 20 13.99 -1.46 27.28
N LYS A 21 13.38 -2.33 26.48
CA LYS A 21 13.55 -2.36 25.02
C LYS A 21 12.49 -1.46 24.40
N ASN A 22 12.89 -0.61 23.45
CA ASN A 22 11.95 0.26 22.74
C ASN A 22 11.16 -0.55 21.69
N LEU A 23 9.97 -1.00 22.06
CA LEU A 23 9.03 -1.66 21.15
C LEU A 23 8.18 -0.63 20.42
N PHE A 24 8.21 -0.65 19.08
CA PHE A 24 7.34 0.17 18.25
C PHE A 24 6.32 -0.71 17.53
N VAL A 25 5.05 -0.58 17.91
CA VAL A 25 3.90 -1.09 17.16
C VAL A 25 3.27 0.10 16.45
N MET A 26 3.31 0.09 15.12
CA MET A 26 2.58 1.08 14.32
C MET A 26 1.74 0.36 13.27
N ILE A 27 0.60 0.96 12.94
CA ILE A 27 -0.39 0.40 12.02
C ILE A 27 -0.16 1.03 10.65
N PHE A 28 -0.10 0.19 9.60
CA PHE A 28 0.23 0.56 8.22
C PHE A 28 -0.58 1.76 7.73
N ARG A 29 -0.02 2.60 6.87
CA ARG A 29 -0.68 3.81 6.37
C ARG A 29 -0.61 3.81 4.85
N PHE A 30 -1.75 3.73 4.18
CA PHE A 30 -1.84 4.08 2.79
C PHE A 30 -1.88 5.61 2.73
N LEU A 31 -0.90 6.25 2.07
CA LEU A 31 -1.09 7.63 1.68
C LEU A 31 -2.12 7.61 0.55
N PRO A 32 -3.37 8.07 0.76
CA PRO A 32 -4.10 8.54 -0.40
C PRO A 32 -3.24 9.67 -0.97
N SER A 33 -3.00 9.66 -2.28
CA SER A 33 -2.53 10.87 -2.94
C SER A 33 -3.40 12.00 -2.41
N ARG A 34 -2.80 12.97 -1.69
CA ARG A 34 -3.55 14.03 -0.99
C ARG A 34 -4.25 14.99 -1.98
N LYS A 35 -4.39 14.59 -3.24
CA LYS A 35 -5.15 15.22 -4.33
C LYS A 35 -5.90 14.22 -5.23
N ALA A 36 -6.25 13.02 -4.76
CA ALA A 36 -7.30 12.21 -5.40
C ALA A 36 -8.72 12.83 -5.23
N ARG A 37 -8.82 14.01 -4.61
CA ARG A 37 -9.95 14.94 -4.82
C ARG A 37 -9.59 15.81 -6.02
N LEU A 38 -10.34 15.64 -7.11
CA LEU A 38 -10.20 16.26 -8.45
C LEU A 38 -9.63 15.32 -9.54
N LEU A 39 -10.10 14.07 -9.61
CA LEU A 39 -10.44 13.54 -10.93
C LEU A 39 -11.79 14.17 -11.32
N PRO A 40 -11.94 14.77 -12.52
CA PRO A 40 -13.24 15.23 -12.96
C PRO A 40 -14.20 14.04 -12.92
N LYS A 41 -15.34 14.23 -12.27
CA LYS A 41 -16.55 13.51 -12.70
C LYS A 41 -16.67 13.82 -14.19
N LEU A 42 -16.36 12.87 -15.05
CA LEU A 42 -16.94 12.82 -16.38
C LEU A 42 -18.42 12.48 -16.17
N TYR A 43 -19.15 13.50 -15.73
CA TYR A 43 -20.57 13.58 -15.89
C TYR A 43 -20.76 13.83 -17.39
N VAL A 44 -21.23 12.83 -18.11
CA VAL A 44 -21.86 13.07 -19.40
C VAL A 44 -23.18 13.76 -19.07
N ASP A 45 -23.14 15.08 -18.96
CA ASP A 45 -24.35 15.88 -19.01
C ASP A 45 -24.85 15.85 -20.45
N GLY A 46 -25.71 14.87 -20.71
CA GLY A 46 -26.55 14.85 -21.88
C GLY A 46 -27.63 15.91 -21.73
N SER A 47 -27.30 17.17 -22.03
CA SER A 47 -28.30 18.19 -22.28
C SER A 47 -27.83 19.24 -23.30
N GLY A 48 -28.39 19.12 -24.51
CA GLY A 48 -28.69 20.25 -25.38
C GLY A 48 -27.70 20.53 -26.51
N PHE A 49 -27.93 19.93 -27.68
CA PHE A 49 -28.22 20.62 -28.94
C PHE A 49 -28.32 19.59 -30.08
N ASN A 50 -29.53 19.23 -30.50
CA ASN A 50 -30.00 19.50 -31.87
C ASN A 50 -31.43 18.97 -32.12
N ARG A 51 -32.18 19.79 -32.87
CA ARG A 51 -33.53 19.58 -33.39
C ARG A 51 -33.56 18.53 -34.53
N PRO A 52 -34.75 18.09 -34.97
CA PRO A 52 -35.07 16.72 -35.32
C PRO A 52 -34.86 16.38 -36.81
N GLY A 53 -34.67 15.10 -37.10
CA GLY A 53 -34.71 14.55 -38.45
C GLY A 53 -34.53 13.04 -38.45
N ASP A 54 -35.63 12.36 -38.71
CA ASP A 54 -35.76 11.05 -39.35
C ASP A 54 -35.52 9.73 -38.57
N LEU A 55 -36.64 8.99 -38.56
CA LEU A 55 -36.82 7.60 -38.20
C LEU A 55 -35.88 6.68 -38.99
N GLU A 56 -35.37 5.65 -38.32
CA GLU A 56 -35.59 4.27 -38.75
C GLU A 56 -35.40 3.29 -37.58
N ARG A 57 -36.40 2.41 -37.41
CA ARG A 57 -36.38 1.26 -36.50
C ARG A 57 -35.32 0.27 -36.98
N THR A 58 -34.59 -0.37 -36.07
CA THR A 58 -34.51 -1.85 -36.01
C THR A 58 -33.82 -2.35 -34.74
N ASN A 59 -34.36 -3.46 -34.25
CA ASN A 59 -33.79 -4.45 -33.34
C ASN A 59 -33.46 -4.03 -31.90
N THR A 60 -34.47 -4.30 -31.06
CA THR A 60 -34.34 -4.86 -29.71
C THR A 60 -33.30 -5.96 -29.64
N GLY A 61 -32.08 -5.59 -29.27
CA GLY A 61 -31.11 -6.47 -28.62
C GLY A 61 -30.97 -5.99 -27.18
N VAL A 62 -31.72 -6.61 -26.27
CA VAL A 62 -31.41 -6.54 -24.84
C VAL A 62 -30.06 -7.24 -24.70
N ILE A 63 -28.98 -6.46 -24.65
CA ILE A 63 -27.69 -6.98 -24.22
C ILE A 63 -27.78 -6.99 -22.70
N ASP A 64 -27.98 -8.19 -22.14
CA ASP A 64 -27.86 -8.45 -20.71
C ASP A 64 -26.48 -7.98 -20.24
N LEU A 65 -26.49 -6.81 -19.60
CA LEU A 65 -25.33 -6.12 -19.01
C LEU A 65 -25.12 -6.53 -17.55
N GLU A 66 -25.56 -7.74 -17.16
CA GLU A 66 -25.55 -8.20 -15.77
C GLU A 66 -24.57 -9.36 -15.48
N MET A 67 -23.70 -9.77 -16.40
CA MET A 67 -22.85 -10.95 -16.17
C MET A 67 -21.37 -10.84 -16.57
N SER A 68 -20.76 -9.66 -16.45
CA SER A 68 -19.29 -9.57 -16.41
C SER A 68 -18.82 -8.49 -15.44
N THR A 69 -18.40 -8.88 -14.22
CA THR A 69 -17.36 -8.25 -13.35
C THR A 69 -17.54 -8.52 -11.84
N SER A 70 -17.78 -9.78 -11.41
CA SER A 70 -17.77 -10.11 -9.97
C SER A 70 -16.83 -11.26 -9.56
N ARG A 71 -15.88 -11.66 -10.42
CA ARG A 71 -14.97 -12.78 -10.11
C ARG A 71 -13.68 -12.44 -9.36
N SER A 72 -13.38 -11.18 -8.99
CA SER A 72 -11.98 -10.83 -8.67
C SER A 72 -11.59 -10.47 -7.23
N THR A 73 -12.49 -10.50 -6.24
CA THR A 73 -12.14 -10.43 -4.79
C THR A 73 -12.63 -11.62 -3.98
N LEU A 74 -13.74 -12.22 -4.41
CA LEU A 74 -14.37 -13.34 -3.71
C LEU A 74 -13.43 -14.54 -3.52
N GLY A 75 -12.45 -14.73 -4.42
CA GLY A 75 -11.45 -15.80 -4.30
C GLY A 75 -10.55 -15.61 -3.09
N LEU A 76 -9.85 -14.47 -3.00
CA LEU A 76 -8.93 -14.19 -1.88
C LEU A 76 -9.69 -14.05 -0.56
N GLU A 77 -10.81 -13.31 -0.55
CA GLU A 77 -11.59 -13.07 0.65
C GLU A 77 -12.18 -14.38 1.23
N ALA A 78 -12.54 -15.35 0.37
CA ALA A 78 -13.02 -16.66 0.82
C ALA A 78 -11.95 -17.57 1.43
N GLU A 79 -10.67 -17.32 1.13
CA GLU A 79 -9.55 -18.09 1.69
C GLU A 79 -9.07 -17.55 3.04
N ILE A 80 -9.45 -16.33 3.40
CA ILE A 80 -9.11 -15.68 4.67
C ILE A 80 -9.93 -16.33 5.79
N LEU A 81 -9.24 -16.82 6.82
CA LEU A 81 -9.85 -17.49 7.97
C LEU A 81 -10.15 -16.53 9.12
N TRP A 82 -9.34 -15.48 9.26
CA TRP A 82 -9.46 -14.52 10.35
C TRP A 82 -10.46 -13.41 9.99
N PRO A 83 -11.28 -12.94 10.93
CA PRO A 83 -12.26 -11.89 10.67
C PRO A 83 -11.60 -10.62 10.13
N LEU A 84 -12.27 -10.00 9.15
CA LEU A 84 -11.96 -8.67 8.62
C LEU A 84 -12.81 -7.63 9.36
N GLU A 85 -12.24 -6.93 10.33
CA GLU A 85 -12.90 -5.90 11.13
C GLU A 85 -12.69 -4.52 10.51
N LYS A 86 -13.74 -3.72 10.37
CA LYS A 86 -13.63 -2.31 9.98
C LYS A 86 -13.59 -1.45 11.23
N MET A 87 -12.59 -0.57 11.31
CA MET A 87 -12.37 0.33 12.44
C MET A 87 -12.36 1.77 11.92
N GLU A 88 -13.28 2.61 12.41
CA GLU A 88 -13.22 4.04 12.11
C GLU A 88 -12.12 4.72 12.92
N THR A 89 -11.43 5.66 12.29
CA THR A 89 -10.32 6.40 12.89
C THR A 89 -10.43 7.88 12.58
N LYS A 90 -9.93 8.71 13.51
CA LYS A 90 -9.72 10.14 13.29
C LYS A 90 -8.56 10.43 12.33
N ASP A 91 -7.81 9.40 11.95
CA ASP A 91 -6.72 9.52 11.00
C ASP A 91 -7.29 9.76 9.60
N SER A 92 -6.59 10.59 8.82
CA SER A 92 -7.04 10.96 7.48
C SER A 92 -6.71 9.93 6.39
N PHE A 93 -6.16 8.77 6.76
CA PHE A 93 -5.60 7.79 5.85
C PHE A 93 -6.19 6.40 6.07
N TRP A 94 -6.24 5.62 5.00
CA TRP A 94 -6.68 4.24 5.05
C TRP A 94 -5.53 3.33 5.44
N SER A 95 -5.82 2.22 6.09
CA SER A 95 -4.80 1.44 6.77
C SER A 95 -5.27 0.00 6.98
N VAL A 96 -4.36 -0.97 6.90
CA VAL A 96 -4.63 -2.38 7.17
C VAL A 96 -3.57 -2.95 8.10
N SER A 97 -3.99 -3.72 9.10
CA SER A 97 -3.09 -4.45 9.98
C SER A 97 -3.67 -5.80 10.34
N CYS A 98 -2.81 -6.76 10.66
CA CYS A 98 -3.22 -8.00 11.30
C CYS A 98 -2.77 -8.02 12.76
N ASP A 99 -3.53 -8.75 13.57
CA ASP A 99 -3.21 -9.09 14.96
C ASP A 99 -3.11 -10.63 15.00
N PRO A 100 -1.89 -11.20 14.91
CA PRO A 100 -1.72 -12.65 14.82
C PRO A 100 -2.06 -13.37 16.14
N VAL A 101 -1.97 -12.66 17.27
CA VAL A 101 -2.30 -13.21 18.59
C VAL A 101 -3.81 -13.39 18.72
N ARG A 102 -4.59 -12.35 18.35
CA ARG A 102 -6.06 -12.40 18.37
C ARG A 102 -6.66 -13.01 17.11
N LYS A 103 -5.84 -13.35 16.12
CA LYS A 103 -6.23 -13.91 14.82
C LYS A 103 -7.33 -13.07 14.16
N ARG A 104 -7.02 -11.81 13.84
CA ARG A 104 -7.93 -10.88 13.17
C ARG A 104 -7.20 -9.89 12.28
N HIS A 105 -7.90 -9.34 11.30
CA HIS A 105 -7.42 -8.22 10.47
C HIS A 105 -8.28 -6.99 10.75
N CYS A 106 -7.65 -5.83 10.79
CA CYS A 106 -8.31 -4.56 11.02
C CYS A 106 -8.08 -3.64 9.83
N PHE A 107 -9.16 -3.20 9.19
CA PHE A 107 -9.19 -2.18 8.14
C PHE A 107 -9.57 -0.86 8.80
N PHE A 108 -8.59 0.01 8.95
CA PHE A 108 -8.75 1.32 9.52
C PHE A 108 -9.17 2.31 8.44
N LEU A 109 -10.34 2.90 8.64
CA LEU A 109 -11.00 3.80 7.71
C LEU A 109 -11.05 5.21 8.32
N PRO A 110 -10.79 6.26 7.55
CA PRO A 110 -11.07 7.62 8.01
C PRO A 110 -12.57 7.80 8.29
N GLU A 111 -12.91 8.53 9.34
CA GLU A 111 -14.31 8.88 9.64
C GLU A 111 -15.04 9.46 8.42
N ASN A 112 -16.26 8.99 8.17
CA ASN A 112 -17.12 9.42 7.05
C ASN A 112 -16.50 9.19 5.66
N LYS A 113 -15.62 8.19 5.51
CA LYS A 113 -15.10 7.75 4.22
C LYS A 113 -15.50 6.33 3.89
N GLU A 114 -15.99 6.16 2.67
CA GLU A 114 -16.20 4.83 2.09
C GLU A 114 -14.88 4.30 1.53
N ILE A 115 -14.72 2.97 1.59
CA ILE A 115 -13.63 2.26 0.96
C ILE A 115 -14.01 1.97 -0.50
N THR A 116 -13.14 2.33 -1.45
CA THR A 116 -13.36 1.95 -2.85
C THR A 116 -13.10 0.45 -3.04
N GLU A 117 -13.64 -0.13 -4.10
CA GLU A 117 -13.41 -1.55 -4.36
C GLU A 117 -11.91 -1.86 -4.53
N ILE A 118 -11.15 -1.00 -5.24
CA ILE A 118 -9.68 -1.14 -5.38
C ILE A 118 -9.00 -1.17 -4.00
N GLN A 119 -9.36 -0.24 -3.12
CA GLN A 119 -8.80 -0.19 -1.77
C GLN A 119 -9.15 -1.46 -0.98
N LYS A 120 -10.39 -1.94 -1.09
CA LYS A 120 -10.82 -3.19 -0.48
C LYS A 120 -9.98 -4.36 -1.00
N MET A 121 -9.76 -4.47 -2.31
CA MET A 121 -8.95 -5.55 -2.91
C MET A 121 -7.52 -5.53 -2.35
N LYS A 122 -6.88 -4.35 -2.29
CA LYS A 122 -5.52 -4.21 -1.74
C LYS A 122 -5.46 -4.60 -0.26
N PHE A 123 -6.48 -4.27 0.52
CA PHE A 123 -6.54 -4.63 1.94
C PHE A 123 -6.76 -6.13 2.16
N VAL A 124 -7.61 -6.75 1.34
CA VAL A 124 -7.79 -8.20 1.31
C VAL A 124 -6.47 -8.89 0.91
N ALA A 125 -5.72 -8.35 -0.05
CA ALA A 125 -4.42 -8.89 -0.44
C ALA A 125 -3.41 -8.88 0.72
N HIS A 126 -3.33 -7.78 1.49
CA HIS A 126 -2.51 -7.73 2.70
C HIS A 126 -2.93 -8.77 3.75
N ALA A 127 -4.24 -8.89 4.01
CA ALA A 127 -4.77 -9.87 4.96
C ALA A 127 -4.47 -11.31 4.53
N TRP A 128 -4.63 -11.62 3.25
CA TRP A 128 -4.30 -12.93 2.69
C TRP A 128 -2.80 -13.24 2.83
N LEU A 129 -1.92 -12.30 2.46
CA LEU A 129 -0.47 -12.47 2.63
C LEU A 129 -0.08 -12.68 4.10
N ALA A 130 -0.75 -12.00 5.02
CA ALA A 130 -0.52 -12.16 6.44
C ALA A 130 -0.85 -13.57 6.97
N GLU A 131 -1.93 -14.17 6.48
CA GLU A 131 -2.31 -15.53 6.89
C GLU A 131 -1.54 -16.63 6.16
N LYS A 132 -1.31 -16.46 4.86
CA LYS A 132 -0.77 -17.53 4.01
C LYS A 132 0.74 -17.53 3.91
N VAL A 133 1.37 -16.38 4.15
CA VAL A 133 2.83 -16.23 4.07
C VAL A 133 3.39 -15.95 5.45
N HIS A 134 3.08 -14.78 6.02
CA HIS A 134 3.56 -14.38 7.35
C HIS A 134 2.87 -13.09 7.82
N HIS A 135 2.51 -12.98 9.10
CA HIS A 135 1.81 -11.79 9.63
C HIS A 135 2.54 -10.46 9.38
N LEU A 136 3.86 -10.44 9.22
CA LEU A 136 4.60 -9.22 8.92
C LEU A 136 4.28 -8.63 7.54
N PHE A 137 3.53 -9.31 6.66
CA PHE A 137 2.96 -8.72 5.44
C PHE A 137 1.80 -7.75 5.71
N SER A 138 1.22 -7.76 6.91
CA SER A 138 0.15 -6.83 7.32
C SER A 138 0.44 -6.12 8.66
N ALA A 139 1.29 -6.67 9.54
CA ALA A 139 1.78 -5.98 10.74
C ALA A 139 3.18 -5.37 10.55
N VAL A 140 3.42 -4.17 11.09
CA VAL A 140 4.78 -3.65 11.31
C VAL A 140 4.99 -3.50 12.79
N VAL A 141 5.68 -4.50 13.33
CA VAL A 141 6.13 -4.52 14.72
C VAL A 141 7.63 -4.66 14.67
N ALA A 142 8.33 -3.77 15.34
CA ALA A 142 9.78 -3.75 15.35
C ALA A 142 10.34 -3.58 16.76
N GLU A 143 11.34 -4.39 17.06
CA GLU A 143 12.20 -4.27 18.23
C GLU A 143 13.45 -3.49 17.81
N CYS A 144 13.66 -2.34 18.44
CA CYS A 144 14.73 -1.41 18.09
C CYS A 144 15.79 -1.35 19.20
N PRO A 145 17.07 -1.06 18.84
CA PRO A 145 18.09 -0.74 19.83
C PRO A 145 17.66 0.44 20.70
N ASP A 146 18.06 0.45 21.97
CA ASP A 146 17.65 1.46 22.94
C ASP A 146 18.09 2.87 22.53
N GLU A 147 19.23 2.97 21.85
CA GLU A 147 19.78 4.24 21.36
C GLU A 147 19.10 4.75 20.09
N LEU A 148 18.24 3.96 19.44
CA LEU A 148 17.56 4.37 18.21
C LEU A 148 16.52 5.46 18.53
N PRO A 149 16.70 6.71 18.05
CA PRO A 149 15.72 7.74 18.30
C PRO A 149 14.41 7.41 17.58
N GLU A 150 13.28 7.58 18.25
CA GLU A 150 11.94 7.36 17.68
C GLU A 150 11.74 8.08 16.34
N LYS A 151 12.29 9.30 16.20
CA LYS A 151 12.21 10.07 14.95
C LYS A 151 12.90 9.35 13.78
N VAL A 152 13.97 8.62 14.03
CA VAL A 152 14.67 7.81 13.03
C VAL A 152 13.79 6.62 12.65
N PHE A 153 13.20 5.93 13.62
CA PHE A 153 12.23 4.87 13.34
C PHE A 153 11.09 5.38 12.45
N ARG A 154 10.42 6.45 12.87
CA ARG A 154 9.27 7.05 12.17
C ARG A 154 9.59 7.56 10.77
N LYS A 155 10.77 8.14 10.56
CA LYS A 155 11.13 8.79 9.28
C LYS A 155 11.88 7.88 8.31
N THR A 156 12.43 6.76 8.78
CA THR A 156 13.30 5.91 7.96
C THR A 156 12.84 4.45 7.96
N LEU A 157 12.77 3.80 9.12
CA LEU A 157 12.43 2.37 9.19
C LEU A 157 10.96 2.12 8.86
N TRP A 158 10.07 2.88 9.48
CA TRP A 158 8.63 2.74 9.32
C TRP A 158 8.17 2.87 7.85
N PRO A 159 8.58 3.89 7.07
CA PRO A 159 8.23 3.99 5.66
C PRO A 159 8.71 2.81 4.83
N VAL A 160 9.93 2.31 5.10
CA VAL A 160 10.50 1.16 4.36
C VAL A 160 9.73 -0.12 4.65
N LEU A 161 9.53 -0.45 5.93
CA LEU A 161 8.77 -1.65 6.33
C LEU A 161 7.31 -1.58 5.86
N SER A 162 6.78 -0.37 5.70
CA SER A 162 5.43 -0.14 5.18
C SER A 162 5.37 -0.40 3.67
N VAL A 163 6.18 0.28 2.87
CA VAL A 163 6.09 0.25 1.39
C VAL A 163 6.46 -1.11 0.81
N SER A 164 7.40 -1.83 1.43
CA SER A 164 7.88 -3.11 0.91
C SER A 164 6.77 -4.16 0.84
N ARG A 165 5.81 -4.09 1.74
CA ARG A 165 4.67 -5.02 1.80
C ARG A 165 3.63 -4.72 0.72
N VAL A 166 3.54 -3.45 0.31
CA VAL A 166 2.67 -3.03 -0.80
C VAL A 166 3.12 -3.67 -2.09
N TRP A 167 4.42 -3.82 -2.32
CA TRP A 167 4.97 -4.48 -3.51
C TRP A 167 4.32 -5.85 -3.77
N PHE A 168 4.19 -6.65 -2.73
CA PHE A 168 3.58 -7.98 -2.81
C PHE A 168 2.04 -7.92 -2.83
N ALA A 169 1.44 -7.02 -2.06
CA ALA A 169 -0.01 -6.87 -2.03
C ALA A 169 -0.57 -6.36 -3.37
N ASP A 170 0.10 -5.40 -4.01
CA ASP A 170 -0.28 -4.87 -5.31
C ASP A 170 -0.10 -5.93 -6.40
N ALA A 171 0.95 -6.75 -6.36
CA ALA A 171 1.10 -7.87 -7.29
C ALA A 171 0.00 -8.93 -7.13
N LEU A 172 -0.38 -9.25 -5.89
CA LEU A 172 -1.48 -10.18 -5.64
C LEU A 172 -2.83 -9.59 -6.13
N PHE A 173 -3.05 -8.29 -5.92
CA PHE A 173 -4.19 -7.59 -6.48
C PHE A 173 -4.21 -7.64 -8.02
N ILE A 174 -3.09 -7.32 -8.67
CA ILE A 174 -2.97 -7.32 -10.15
C ILE A 174 -3.15 -8.73 -10.70
N LYS A 175 -2.62 -9.76 -10.03
CA LYS A 175 -2.82 -11.16 -10.42
C LYS A 175 -4.29 -11.54 -10.49
N ASN A 176 -5.12 -11.00 -9.58
CA ASN A 176 -6.54 -11.31 -9.49
C ASN A 176 -7.43 -10.34 -10.29
N SER A 177 -6.97 -9.11 -10.52
CA SER A 177 -7.66 -8.07 -11.28
C SER A 177 -6.72 -7.36 -12.27
N PRO A 178 -6.20 -8.03 -13.32
CA PRO A 178 -5.12 -7.48 -14.16
C PRO A 178 -5.47 -6.16 -14.85
N GLU A 179 -6.68 -6.04 -15.39
CA GLU A 179 -7.13 -4.82 -16.07
C GLU A 179 -7.23 -3.64 -15.09
N GLN A 180 -7.90 -3.85 -13.95
CA GLN A 180 -8.07 -2.82 -12.93
C GLN A 180 -6.74 -2.42 -12.31
N GLY A 181 -5.86 -3.38 -12.04
CA GLY A 181 -4.52 -3.14 -11.51
C GLY A 181 -3.61 -2.41 -12.50
N GLY A 182 -3.63 -2.79 -13.78
CA GLY A 182 -2.92 -2.07 -14.82
C GLY A 182 -3.40 -0.62 -14.99
N ASN A 183 -4.72 -0.40 -14.91
CA ASN A 183 -5.30 0.95 -14.96
C ASN A 183 -4.92 1.79 -13.73
N ASP A 184 -4.92 1.21 -12.52
CA ASP A 184 -4.47 1.86 -11.28
C ASP A 184 -3.00 2.30 -11.38
N ILE A 185 -2.10 1.45 -11.86
CA ILE A 185 -0.68 1.78 -12.04
C ILE A 185 -0.50 2.90 -13.07
N LYS A 186 -1.18 2.82 -14.22
CA LYS A 186 -1.09 3.87 -15.25
C LYS A 186 -1.57 5.21 -14.72
N ALA A 187 -2.64 5.24 -13.92
CA ALA A 187 -3.14 6.45 -13.28
C ALA A 187 -2.12 7.01 -12.27
N ARG A 188 -1.49 6.16 -11.46
CA ARG A 188 -0.43 6.58 -10.52
C ARG A 188 0.82 7.10 -11.23
N LEU A 189 1.22 6.49 -12.35
CA LEU A 189 2.31 6.99 -13.19
C LEU A 189 1.99 8.36 -13.79
N ALA A 190 0.78 8.55 -14.34
CA ALA A 190 0.34 9.84 -14.85
C ALA A 190 0.34 10.91 -13.76
N PHE A 191 -0.11 10.57 -12.56
CA PHE A 191 -0.06 11.47 -11.41
C PHE A 191 1.38 11.87 -11.02
N LEU A 192 2.35 10.94 -11.10
CA LEU A 192 3.76 11.28 -10.88
C LEU A 192 4.29 12.26 -11.93
N ASP A 193 3.97 12.04 -13.21
CA ASP A 193 4.37 12.95 -14.30
C ASP A 193 3.78 14.36 -14.10
N GLU A 194 2.53 14.45 -13.66
CA GLU A 194 1.86 15.73 -13.39
C GLU A 194 2.41 16.44 -12.14
N THR A 195 2.73 15.68 -11.10
CA THR A 195 3.18 16.22 -9.81
C THR A 195 4.65 16.62 -9.84
N PHE A 196 5.47 15.89 -10.57
CA PHE A 196 6.91 16.08 -10.68
C PHE A 196 7.35 16.21 -12.15
N PRO A 197 6.92 17.27 -12.85
CA PRO A 197 7.19 17.42 -14.29
C PRO A 197 8.68 17.59 -14.62
N SER A 198 9.49 17.99 -13.64
CA SER A 198 10.96 18.06 -13.75
C SER A 198 11.66 16.72 -13.51
N GLY A 199 10.93 15.69 -13.08
CA GLY A 199 11.46 14.41 -12.61
C GLY A 199 12.16 14.47 -11.25
N VAL A 200 12.19 15.64 -10.60
CA VAL A 200 12.80 15.82 -9.27
C VAL A 200 11.73 15.70 -8.19
N ILE A 201 11.90 14.73 -7.30
CA ILE A 201 11.05 14.56 -6.13
C ILE A 201 11.68 15.31 -4.96
N GLU A 202 11.00 16.36 -4.51
CA GLU A 202 11.32 17.06 -3.27
C GLU A 202 10.32 16.60 -2.21
N GLY A 203 10.78 15.83 -1.22
CA GLY A 203 9.87 15.22 -0.26
C GLY A 203 10.55 14.43 0.86
N SER A 204 9.71 13.81 1.66
CA SER A 204 10.10 12.85 2.68
C SER A 204 10.59 11.54 2.06
N ILE A 205 11.26 10.70 2.86
CA ILE A 205 11.63 9.34 2.44
C ILE A 205 10.39 8.55 1.96
N SER A 206 9.24 8.75 2.59
CA SER A 206 7.98 8.13 2.18
C SER A 206 7.60 8.50 0.74
N ASP A 207 7.74 9.78 0.36
CA ASP A 207 7.42 10.24 -1.00
C ASP A 207 8.36 9.61 -2.04
N PHE A 208 9.66 9.49 -1.71
CA PHE A 208 10.64 8.80 -2.55
C PHE A 208 10.32 7.32 -2.72
N LEU A 209 9.98 6.64 -1.63
CA LEU A 209 9.66 5.21 -1.64
C LEU A 209 8.38 4.91 -2.42
N GLU A 210 7.34 5.73 -2.26
CA GLU A 210 6.08 5.58 -2.99
C GLU A 210 6.27 5.81 -4.50
N ALA A 211 7.01 6.86 -4.88
CA ALA A 211 7.33 7.09 -6.27
C ALA A 211 8.16 5.95 -6.86
N ALA A 212 9.16 5.43 -6.12
CA ALA A 212 9.96 4.30 -6.56
C ALA A 212 9.12 3.02 -6.75
N LEU A 213 8.18 2.76 -5.83
CA LEU A 213 7.24 1.65 -5.94
C LEU A 213 6.43 1.77 -7.23
N ILE A 214 5.78 2.92 -7.48
CA ILE A 214 4.98 3.15 -8.69
C ILE A 214 5.82 2.96 -9.97
N LEU A 215 7.08 3.42 -9.97
CA LEU A 215 8.01 3.23 -11.08
C LEU A 215 8.36 1.75 -11.29
N ALA A 216 8.61 1.00 -10.21
CA ALA A 216 8.87 -0.43 -10.28
C ALA A 216 7.65 -1.22 -10.78
N GLU A 217 6.46 -0.88 -10.27
CA GLU A 217 5.18 -1.47 -10.69
C GLU A 217 4.90 -1.20 -12.17
N GLY A 218 5.15 0.03 -12.63
CA GLY A 218 5.06 0.40 -14.04
C GLY A 218 5.91 -0.49 -14.95
N ARG A 219 7.14 -0.80 -14.51
CA ARG A 219 8.06 -1.67 -15.24
C ARG A 219 7.60 -3.12 -15.25
N VAL A 220 7.18 -3.66 -14.10
CA VAL A 220 6.86 -5.09 -13.95
C VAL A 220 5.49 -5.43 -14.53
N PHE A 221 4.47 -4.61 -14.28
CA PHE A 221 3.08 -4.98 -14.58
C PHE A 221 2.54 -4.31 -15.84
N CYS A 222 3.16 -3.25 -16.33
CA CYS A 222 2.69 -2.49 -17.50
C CYS A 222 3.72 -2.36 -18.62
N ASP A 223 4.95 -2.86 -18.44
CA ASP A 223 6.10 -2.64 -19.34
C ASP A 223 6.37 -1.15 -19.66
N ILE A 224 6.03 -0.26 -18.72
CA ILE A 224 6.27 1.18 -18.84
C ILE A 224 7.57 1.52 -18.11
N LYS A 225 8.60 1.89 -18.88
CA LYS A 225 9.91 2.27 -18.35
C LYS A 225 10.04 3.79 -18.35
N ARG A 226 9.99 4.39 -17.16
CA ARG A 226 10.36 5.80 -16.96
C ARG A 226 11.83 5.91 -16.51
N PRO A 227 12.56 6.93 -17.00
CA PRO A 227 13.92 7.18 -16.57
C PRO A 227 13.93 7.60 -15.09
N CYS A 228 14.89 7.09 -14.33
CA CYS A 228 15.21 7.54 -12.98
C CYS A 228 16.73 7.42 -12.78
N SER A 229 17.29 8.17 -11.82
CA SER A 229 18.73 8.20 -11.57
C SER A 229 19.04 8.36 -10.07
N GLY A 230 20.31 8.19 -9.71
CA GLY A 230 20.79 8.29 -8.33
C GLY A 230 20.04 7.35 -7.38
N LYS A 231 19.75 7.83 -6.17
CA LYS A 231 19.03 7.06 -5.15
C LYS A 231 17.67 6.53 -5.62
N MET A 232 16.96 7.25 -6.48
CA MET A 232 15.69 6.76 -7.01
C MET A 232 15.89 5.48 -7.83
N ALA A 233 16.92 5.45 -8.68
CA ALA A 233 17.25 4.23 -9.43
C ALA A 233 17.63 3.08 -8.48
N GLU A 234 18.42 3.34 -7.44
CA GLU A 234 18.79 2.32 -6.46
C GLU A 234 17.59 1.71 -5.73
N ILE A 235 16.59 2.53 -5.35
CA ILE A 235 15.36 2.04 -4.71
C ILE A 235 14.52 1.22 -5.70
N VAL A 236 14.35 1.70 -6.95
CA VAL A 236 13.63 0.95 -7.98
C VAL A 236 14.29 -0.40 -8.23
N GLU A 237 15.62 -0.46 -8.33
CA GLU A 237 16.35 -1.71 -8.47
C GLU A 237 16.22 -2.62 -7.23
N ALA A 238 16.05 -2.08 -6.02
CA ALA A 238 15.77 -2.90 -4.84
C ALA A 238 14.42 -3.62 -4.95
N PHE A 239 13.37 -2.95 -5.45
CA PHE A 239 12.09 -3.59 -5.76
C PHE A 239 12.24 -4.65 -6.87
N LEU A 240 12.90 -4.31 -7.98
CA LEU A 240 13.03 -5.21 -9.14
C LEU A 240 13.87 -6.47 -8.88
N LYS A 241 14.72 -6.47 -7.83
CA LYS A 241 15.47 -7.66 -7.40
C LYS A 241 14.61 -8.72 -6.73
N VAL A 242 13.37 -8.39 -6.36
CA VAL A 242 12.48 -9.28 -5.63
C VAL A 242 11.22 -9.51 -6.45
N ASP A 243 10.97 -10.75 -6.83
CA ASP A 243 9.75 -11.12 -7.55
C ASP A 243 8.53 -10.94 -6.64
N PRO A 244 7.60 -10.02 -6.95
CA PRO A 244 6.45 -9.81 -6.10
C PRO A 244 5.38 -10.91 -6.21
N PHE A 245 5.48 -11.80 -7.21
CA PHE A 245 4.56 -12.94 -7.36
C PHE A 245 4.98 -14.19 -6.57
N ASP A 246 6.18 -14.18 -5.97
CA ASP A 246 6.69 -15.23 -5.09
C ASP A 246 6.91 -14.68 -3.65
N PRO A 247 5.82 -14.32 -2.94
CA PRO A 247 5.93 -13.74 -1.62
C PRO A 247 6.45 -14.79 -0.63
N SER A 248 7.56 -14.48 0.01
CA SER A 248 8.10 -15.24 1.12
C SER A 248 8.67 -14.30 2.17
N PHE A 249 8.87 -14.82 3.39
CA PHE A 249 9.60 -14.09 4.41
C PHE A 249 10.98 -13.64 3.90
N ALA A 250 11.73 -14.56 3.28
CA ALA A 250 13.07 -14.25 2.76
C ALA A 250 13.03 -13.12 1.72
N ALA A 251 12.03 -13.12 0.83
CA ALA A 251 11.81 -12.07 -0.16
C ALA A 251 11.50 -10.71 0.50
N LEU A 252 10.60 -10.68 1.50
CA LEU A 252 10.26 -9.45 2.21
C LEU A 252 11.45 -8.90 3.00
N LYS A 253 12.24 -9.76 3.66
CA LYS A 253 13.49 -9.36 4.34
C LYS A 253 14.51 -8.80 3.36
N LEU A 254 14.69 -9.46 2.22
CA LEU A 254 15.61 -9.01 1.17
C LEU A 254 15.22 -7.61 0.66
N LEU A 255 13.92 -7.40 0.39
CA LEU A 255 13.41 -6.10 -0.05
C LEU A 255 13.62 -5.02 1.04
N ASN A 256 13.23 -5.29 2.28
CA ASN A 256 13.41 -4.36 3.40
C ASN A 256 14.88 -3.91 3.53
N ASN A 257 15.81 -4.86 3.53
CA ASN A 257 17.23 -4.55 3.66
C ASN A 257 17.81 -3.86 2.41
N GLY A 258 17.32 -4.20 1.21
CA GLY A 258 17.68 -3.51 -0.02
C GLY A 258 17.26 -2.03 -0.01
N LEU A 259 16.04 -1.74 0.44
CA LEU A 259 15.52 -0.38 0.57
C LEU A 259 16.23 0.41 1.67
N LEU A 260 16.47 -0.20 2.84
CA LEU A 260 17.20 0.45 3.95
C LEU A 260 18.63 0.79 3.55
N ALA A 261 19.31 -0.07 2.79
CA ALA A 261 20.71 0.14 2.39
C ALA A 261 20.96 1.46 1.62
N VAL A 262 19.94 2.00 0.95
CA VAL A 262 20.07 3.25 0.16
C VAL A 262 20.14 4.51 1.05
N TRP A 263 19.58 4.48 2.27
CA TRP A 263 19.40 5.68 3.10
C TRP A 263 19.85 5.52 4.55
N SER A 264 20.18 4.30 4.97
CA SER A 264 20.32 3.96 6.38
C SER A 264 21.38 2.89 6.63
N PRO A 265 22.14 3.00 7.73
CA PRO A 265 23.00 1.91 8.17
C PRO A 265 22.19 0.73 8.73
N TYR A 266 20.95 0.95 9.19
CA TYR A 266 20.14 -0.08 9.84
C TYR A 266 19.75 -1.22 8.90
N ARG A 267 19.67 -2.41 9.46
CA ARG A 267 19.15 -3.62 8.84
C ARG A 267 18.09 -4.25 9.73
N VAL A 268 17.33 -5.16 9.14
CA VAL A 268 16.30 -5.92 9.84
C VAL A 268 16.47 -7.41 9.64
N ASP A 269 16.22 -8.16 10.71
CA ASP A 269 15.94 -9.59 10.65
C ASP A 269 14.65 -9.88 11.42
N ILE A 270 14.20 -11.13 11.41
CA ILE A 270 13.11 -11.57 12.27
C ILE A 270 13.65 -12.17 13.55
N GLU A 271 12.99 -11.83 14.65
CA GLU A 271 13.18 -12.45 15.95
C GLU A 271 11.82 -12.74 16.58
N HIS A 272 11.72 -13.82 17.35
CA HIS A 272 10.53 -14.06 18.17
C HIS A 272 10.58 -13.16 19.40
N ASN A 273 9.53 -12.39 19.62
CA ASN A 273 9.38 -11.57 20.82
C ASN A 273 8.45 -12.29 21.80
N ASP A 274 9.02 -12.77 22.92
CA ASP A 274 8.30 -13.57 23.92
C ASP A 274 7.16 -12.78 24.61
N GLU A 275 7.33 -11.47 24.80
CA GLU A 275 6.33 -10.62 25.47
C GLU A 275 5.07 -10.46 24.63
N LEU A 276 5.24 -10.32 23.31
CA LEU A 276 4.14 -10.23 22.37
C LEU A 276 3.65 -11.60 21.88
N GLY A 277 4.41 -12.66 22.10
CA GLY A 277 4.12 -14.01 21.60
C GLY A 277 4.07 -14.08 20.07
N MET A 278 4.90 -13.28 19.38
CA MET A 278 4.91 -13.21 17.91
C MET A 278 6.29 -12.82 17.37
N GLU A 279 6.54 -13.13 16.10
CA GLU A 279 7.74 -12.67 15.40
C GLU A 279 7.65 -11.19 15.06
N VAL A 280 8.77 -10.48 15.18
CA VAL A 280 8.89 -9.03 14.95
C VAL A 280 10.11 -8.73 14.11
N TRP A 281 10.19 -7.52 13.56
CA TRP A 281 11.42 -7.02 12.94
C TRP A 281 12.43 -6.61 14.01
N LYS A 282 13.53 -7.34 14.14
CA LYS A 282 14.69 -6.91 14.93
C LYS A 282 15.54 -5.95 14.11
N VAL A 283 15.72 -4.72 14.59
CA VAL A 283 16.56 -3.71 13.96
C VAL A 283 17.98 -3.76 14.55
N PHE A 284 19.01 -3.66 13.70
CA PHE A 284 20.42 -3.58 14.11
C PHE A 284 21.26 -2.75 13.13
#